data_AF-A0A6L3SXV7-F1
#
_entry.id   AF-A0A6L3SXV7-F1
#
_cell.length_a   1.000
_cell.length_b   1.000
_cell.length_c   1.000
_cell.angle_alpha   90.00
_cell.angle_beta   90.00
_cell.angle_gamma   90.00
#
_symmetry.space_group_name_H-M   'P 1'
#
loop_
_entity.id
_entity.type
_entity.pdbx_description
1 polymer ?
#
loop_
_entity_poly.entity_id
_entity_poly.type
_entity_poly.pdbx_seq_one_letter_code
_entity_poly.pdbx_strand_id
1 'polypeptide(L)'
;MPDRALRCEAAGTRMQPSLDAVLTPARLQAIARLGWSPDPSFGSYVRSFPADMPSLTVAGHVLDALTQGYAAAPERLELQTAWVGDEPCPPRNGPSQNLAGIVNDAPSMRRGSIRACTYAPEPAPPKAETRADLLAQYGGRVAAELQRLRINAGRPIFAVFDAGIGYIQCMPRTPERALSCEAQSARSWPALAAVLTPERAARLREAGFAEPGRSPNYWKDYALDAHSDDAIAAEILTLLRDAYGYTGAVALRVRTD
;
A
#
# COMPACT_ATOMS: atom_id res chain seq x y z
N MET A 1 9.23 42.86 -11.02
CA MET A 1 9.86 41.59 -11.41
C MET A 1 8.99 40.46 -10.87
N PRO A 2 8.84 39.34 -11.58
CA PRO A 2 8.09 38.22 -11.04
C PRO A 2 8.73 37.72 -9.74
N ASP A 3 7.89 37.26 -8.81
CA ASP A 3 8.37 36.65 -7.57
C ASP A 3 9.25 35.44 -7.90
N ARG A 4 10.43 35.41 -7.28
CA ARG A 4 11.44 34.35 -7.45
C ARG A 4 11.54 33.46 -6.22
N ALA A 5 10.67 33.64 -5.24
CA ALA A 5 10.59 32.78 -4.08
C ALA A 5 10.33 31.33 -4.50
N LEU A 6 11.03 30.40 -3.85
CA LEU A 6 10.80 28.98 -4.02
C LEU A 6 9.63 28.58 -3.13
N ARG A 7 8.49 28.24 -3.74
CA ARG A 7 7.33 27.69 -3.03
C ARG A 7 7.41 26.18 -3.02
N CYS A 8 7.44 25.60 -1.83
CA CYS A 8 7.34 24.17 -1.61
C CYS A 8 5.96 23.81 -1.06
N GLU A 9 5.52 22.60 -1.35
CA GLU A 9 4.27 22.02 -0.87
C GLU A 9 4.56 20.65 -0.24
N ALA A 10 3.92 20.39 0.90
CA ALA A 10 3.93 19.13 1.62
C ALA A 10 2.49 18.61 1.69
N ALA A 11 2.30 17.31 1.45
CA ALA A 11 0.99 16.72 1.29
C ALA A 11 0.12 16.79 2.56
N GLY A 12 -1.17 17.05 2.41
CA GLY A 12 -2.11 16.99 3.52
C GLY A 12 -3.20 15.95 3.33
N THR A 13 -4.00 15.74 4.36
CA THR A 13 -4.92 14.60 4.45
C THR A 13 -6.16 14.74 3.55
N ARG A 14 -6.53 15.97 3.16
CA ARG A 14 -7.73 16.23 2.36
C ARG A 14 -7.72 15.55 0.99
N MET A 15 -6.59 15.61 0.29
CA MET A 15 -6.43 14.97 -1.03
C MET A 15 -5.70 13.63 -0.95
N GLN A 16 -5.11 13.30 0.21
CA GLN A 16 -4.41 12.05 0.48
C GLN A 16 -4.85 11.49 1.85
N PRO A 17 -6.04 10.88 1.96
CA PRO A 17 -6.59 10.43 3.25
C PRO A 17 -5.72 9.40 3.97
N SER A 18 -4.90 8.65 3.24
CA SER A 18 -3.91 7.72 3.81
C SER A 18 -2.92 8.41 4.76
N LEU A 19 -2.71 9.72 4.62
CA LEU A 19 -1.86 10.51 5.51
C LEU A 19 -2.49 10.76 6.88
N ASP A 20 -3.77 10.47 7.12
CA ASP A 20 -4.38 10.59 8.46
C ASP A 20 -3.66 9.71 9.50
N ALA A 21 -3.14 8.56 9.08
CA ALA A 21 -2.35 7.67 9.95
C ALA A 21 -0.97 8.24 10.30
N VAL A 22 -0.46 9.18 9.50
CA VAL A 22 0.88 9.76 9.64
C VAL A 22 0.80 11.15 10.27
N LEU A 23 -0.13 12.01 9.85
CA LEU A 23 -0.26 13.41 10.23
C LEU A 23 -1.09 13.58 11.50
N THR A 24 -0.59 13.03 12.61
CA THR A 24 -1.21 13.20 13.93
C THR A 24 -1.23 14.68 14.36
N PRO A 25 -2.11 15.09 15.29
CA PRO A 25 -2.15 16.47 15.77
C PRO A 25 -0.79 17.02 16.24
N ALA A 26 0.03 16.17 16.88
CA ALA A 26 1.37 16.55 17.31
C ALA A 26 2.32 16.84 16.13
N ARG A 27 2.24 16.03 15.06
CA ARG A 27 3.04 16.22 13.84
C ARG A 27 2.58 17.40 13.01
N LEU A 28 1.27 17.67 12.97
CA LEU A 28 0.74 18.90 12.36
C LEU A 28 1.24 20.16 13.06
N GLN A 29 1.32 20.13 14.40
CA GLN A 29 1.95 21.22 15.15
C GLN A 29 3.45 21.36 14.82
N ALA A 30 4.16 20.26 14.62
CA ALA A 30 5.57 20.31 14.22
C ALA A 30 5.74 20.95 12.83
N ILE A 31 4.92 20.56 11.86
CA ILE A 31 4.87 21.17 10.51
C ILE A 31 4.59 22.68 10.60
N ALA A 32 3.63 23.09 11.43
CA ALA A 32 3.31 24.50 11.64
C ALA A 32 4.48 25.29 12.27
N ARG A 33 5.18 24.72 13.26
CA ARG A 33 6.38 25.35 13.87
C ARG A 33 7.54 25.48 12.87
N LEU A 34 7.63 24.59 11.90
CA LEU A 34 8.55 24.68 10.77
C LEU A 34 8.11 25.73 9.74
N GLY A 35 7.07 26.51 10.00
CA GLY A 35 6.65 27.63 9.14
C GLY A 35 5.86 27.20 7.90
N TRP A 36 5.34 25.99 7.88
CA TRP A 36 4.43 25.54 6.83
C TRP A 36 2.99 25.87 7.21
N SER A 37 2.24 26.48 6.30
CA SER A 37 0.86 26.88 6.51
C SER A 37 -0.11 26.03 5.70
N PRO A 38 -1.31 25.73 6.20
CA PRO A 38 -2.30 24.99 5.43
C PRO A 38 -2.76 25.80 4.22
N ASP A 39 -2.80 25.16 3.06
CA ASP A 39 -3.44 25.66 1.86
C ASP A 39 -4.95 25.34 1.93
N PRO A 40 -5.82 26.35 2.06
CA PRO A 40 -7.26 26.15 2.24
C PRO A 40 -7.94 25.51 1.02
N SER A 41 -7.32 25.61 -0.17
CA SER A 41 -7.90 25.07 -1.40
C SER A 41 -7.71 23.55 -1.51
N PHE A 42 -6.56 23.03 -1.06
CA PHE A 42 -6.19 21.62 -1.29
C PHE A 42 -5.92 20.83 -0.02
N GLY A 43 -5.84 21.50 1.14
CA GLY A 43 -5.55 20.89 2.42
C GLY A 43 -4.09 20.44 2.58
N SER A 44 -3.22 20.71 1.61
CA SER A 44 -1.76 20.58 1.70
C SER A 44 -1.16 21.65 2.61
N TYR A 45 0.13 21.56 2.90
CA TYR A 45 0.90 22.55 3.64
C TYR A 45 1.90 23.23 2.72
N VAL A 46 1.99 24.55 2.74
CA VAL A 46 2.85 25.32 1.84
C VAL A 46 3.83 26.17 2.64
N ARG A 47 5.05 26.30 2.10
CA ARG A 47 6.05 27.23 2.62
C ARG A 47 6.79 27.88 1.46
N SER A 48 6.97 29.20 1.54
CA SER A 48 7.75 29.96 0.57
C SER A 48 9.11 30.31 1.17
N PHE A 49 10.16 30.12 0.39
CA PHE A 49 11.54 30.44 0.73
C PHE A 49 12.00 31.63 -0.13
N PRO A 50 12.70 32.63 0.45
CA PRO A 50 13.29 33.72 -0.30
C PRO A 50 14.20 33.23 -1.44
N ALA A 51 14.22 33.98 -2.55
CA ALA A 51 14.96 33.62 -3.75
C ALA A 51 16.49 33.54 -3.55
N ASP A 52 17.00 34.25 -2.54
CA ASP A 52 18.39 34.34 -2.14
C ASP A 52 18.77 33.34 -1.04
N MET A 53 17.80 32.57 -0.53
CA MET A 53 18.07 31.54 0.48
C MET A 53 18.93 30.42 -0.13
N PRO A 54 20.05 30.03 0.50
CA PRO A 54 20.89 28.95 0.00
C PRO A 54 20.11 27.64 -0.15
N SER A 55 20.30 26.94 -1.27
CA SER A 55 19.56 25.69 -1.56
C SER A 55 19.76 24.61 -0.50
N LEU A 56 20.94 24.55 0.13
CA LEU A 56 21.21 23.63 1.24
C LEU A 56 20.35 23.94 2.47
N THR A 57 20.13 25.22 2.77
CA THR A 57 19.24 25.66 3.86
C THR A 57 17.79 25.31 3.56
N VAL A 58 17.34 25.51 2.32
CA VAL A 58 16.00 25.09 1.90
C VAL A 58 15.85 23.57 2.00
N ALA A 59 16.84 22.80 1.54
CA ALA A 59 16.83 21.34 1.65
C ALA A 59 16.75 20.88 3.12
N GLY A 60 17.46 21.55 4.03
CA GLY A 60 17.35 21.30 5.48
C GLY A 60 15.91 21.48 5.98
N HIS A 61 15.25 22.59 5.60
CA HIS A 61 13.84 22.81 5.96
C HIS A 61 12.87 21.78 5.37
N VAL A 62 13.15 21.28 4.17
CA VAL A 62 12.35 20.20 3.55
C VAL A 62 12.56 18.89 4.31
N LEU A 63 13.80 18.55 4.65
CA LEU A 63 14.11 17.36 5.45
C LEU A 63 13.51 17.43 6.86
N ASP A 64 13.54 18.60 7.50
CA ASP A 64 12.86 18.81 8.78
C ASP A 64 11.36 18.54 8.68
N ALA A 65 10.71 19.01 7.61
CA ALA A 65 9.30 18.76 7.38
C ALA A 65 9.01 17.26 7.20
N LEU A 66 9.81 16.57 6.38
CA LEU A 66 9.67 15.13 6.14
C LEU A 66 9.90 14.30 7.41
N THR A 67 10.93 14.61 8.18
CA THR A 67 11.28 13.86 9.39
C THR A 67 10.34 14.14 10.55
N GLN A 68 10.07 15.41 10.85
CA GLN A 68 9.29 15.80 12.03
C GLN A 68 7.78 15.72 11.76
N GLY A 69 7.37 16.03 10.53
CA GLY A 69 5.97 16.02 10.10
C GLY A 69 5.50 14.64 9.62
N TYR A 70 6.31 13.96 8.81
CA TYR A 70 5.91 12.71 8.15
C TYR A 70 6.59 11.47 8.71
N ALA A 71 7.46 11.62 9.72
CA ALA A 71 8.28 10.54 10.27
C ALA A 71 9.07 9.78 9.19
N ALA A 72 9.52 10.51 8.17
CA ALA A 72 10.43 9.95 7.18
C ALA A 72 11.76 9.57 7.85
N ALA A 73 12.33 8.46 7.42
CA ALA A 73 13.67 8.00 7.77
C ALA A 73 14.66 8.55 6.73
N PRO A 74 15.48 9.58 7.05
CA PRO A 74 16.36 10.24 6.07
C PRO A 74 17.29 9.29 5.32
N GLU A 75 17.77 8.27 6.01
CA GLU A 75 18.65 7.23 5.48
C GLU A 75 17.98 6.33 4.43
N ARG A 76 16.65 6.36 4.33
CA ARG A 76 15.84 5.61 3.35
C ARG A 76 15.29 6.48 2.23
N LEU A 77 15.62 7.77 2.19
CA LEU A 77 15.15 8.69 1.15
C LEU A 77 16.05 8.59 -0.08
N GLU A 78 15.45 8.28 -1.24
CA GLU A 78 16.13 8.41 -2.53
C GLU A 78 15.72 9.73 -3.19
N LEU A 79 16.72 10.54 -3.55
CA LEU A 79 16.51 11.79 -4.26
C LEU A 79 16.42 11.50 -5.76
N GLN A 80 15.26 11.79 -6.37
CA GLN A 80 15.10 11.78 -7.81
C GLN A 80 14.94 13.21 -8.32
N THR A 81 15.92 13.68 -9.09
CA THR A 81 15.84 14.97 -9.79
C THR A 81 15.62 14.72 -11.27
N ALA A 82 14.65 15.41 -11.86
CA ALA A 82 14.39 15.36 -13.30
C ALA A 82 14.22 16.76 -13.87
N TRP A 83 14.51 16.92 -15.16
CA TRP A 83 14.18 18.14 -15.89
C TRP A 83 12.66 18.24 -16.07
N VAL A 84 12.11 19.45 -15.92
CA VAL A 84 10.72 19.72 -16.30
C VAL A 84 10.68 19.80 -17.81
N GLY A 85 10.21 18.73 -18.46
CA GLY A 85 9.86 18.77 -19.88
C GLY A 85 8.77 19.81 -20.11
N ASP A 86 8.82 20.48 -21.26
CA ASP A 86 7.78 21.39 -21.75
C ASP A 86 6.58 20.57 -22.23
N GLU A 87 5.87 19.98 -21.27
CA GLU A 87 4.72 19.10 -21.48
C GLU A 87 3.49 19.69 -20.79
N PRO A 88 2.27 19.46 -21.32
CA PRO A 88 1.04 19.82 -20.63
C PRO A 88 1.05 19.26 -19.21
N CYS A 89 0.67 20.08 -18.23
CA CYS A 89 0.57 19.62 -16.85
C CYS A 89 -0.33 18.37 -16.80
N PRO A 90 0.11 17.26 -16.17
CA PRO A 90 -0.76 16.12 -15.97
C PRO A 90 -2.00 16.55 -15.19
N PRO A 91 -3.17 15.93 -15.42
CA PRO A 91 -4.36 16.20 -14.62
C PRO A 91 -4.01 16.06 -13.13
N ARG A 92 -4.39 17.06 -12.34
CA ARG A 92 -4.03 17.17 -10.91
C ARG A 92 -4.31 15.87 -10.16
N ASN A 93 -3.38 15.48 -9.28
CA ASN A 93 -3.40 14.25 -8.50
C ASN A 93 -4.79 13.88 -7.99
N GLY A 94 -5.32 12.76 -8.49
CA GLY A 94 -6.52 12.13 -7.97
C GLY A 94 -6.20 11.09 -6.88
N PRO A 95 -7.24 10.50 -6.24
CA PRO A 95 -7.10 9.58 -5.10
C PRO A 95 -6.27 8.30 -5.32
N SER A 96 -5.82 8.03 -6.56
CA SER A 96 -5.08 6.83 -6.96
C SER A 96 -3.58 7.06 -7.20
N GLN A 97 -3.06 8.26 -6.97
CA GLN A 97 -1.64 8.58 -7.22
C GLN A 97 -0.88 8.81 -5.90
N ASN A 98 0.01 7.87 -5.56
CA ASN A 98 0.79 7.83 -4.31
C ASN A 98 2.04 8.73 -4.32
N LEU A 99 2.19 9.62 -5.30
CA LEU A 99 3.35 10.51 -5.44
C LEU A 99 2.92 11.94 -5.08
N ALA A 100 3.45 12.47 -3.98
CA ALA A 100 3.18 13.84 -3.55
C ALA A 100 4.06 14.84 -4.30
N GLY A 101 3.41 15.89 -4.85
CA GLY A 101 4.00 17.20 -5.16
C GLY A 101 3.87 17.66 -6.62
N ILE A 102 2.90 18.54 -6.93
CA ILE A 102 3.11 19.68 -7.85
C ILE A 102 2.00 20.74 -7.67
N VAL A 103 2.39 21.99 -7.42
CA VAL A 103 1.59 23.18 -7.75
C VAL A 103 2.51 24.14 -8.50
N ASN A 104 2.17 24.50 -9.74
CA ASN A 104 2.64 25.77 -10.29
C ASN A 104 1.80 26.32 -11.46
N ASP A 105 1.67 27.65 -11.50
CA ASP A 105 1.25 28.46 -12.65
C ASP A 105 1.96 29.83 -12.55
N ALA A 106 3.27 29.85 -12.80
CA ALA A 106 4.02 31.11 -12.87
C ALA A 106 5.01 31.06 -14.05
N PRO A 107 4.79 31.88 -15.12
CA PRO A 107 5.63 31.93 -16.32
C PRO A 107 7.11 32.33 -16.10
N SER A 108 7.48 32.75 -14.89
CA SER A 108 8.80 33.31 -14.58
C SER A 108 9.88 32.31 -14.19
N MET A 109 9.53 31.04 -14.00
CA MET A 109 10.45 30.02 -13.48
C MET A 109 11.02 29.13 -14.61
N ARG A 110 12.28 29.38 -14.98
CA ARG A 110 13.20 28.41 -15.63
C ARG A 110 14.34 28.12 -14.62
N ARG A 111 14.99 26.95 -14.48
CA ARG A 111 15.10 25.67 -15.22
C ARG A 111 15.18 24.43 -14.28
N GLY A 112 14.58 24.43 -13.08
CA GLY A 112 14.63 23.24 -12.22
C GLY A 112 13.51 23.20 -11.19
N SER A 113 12.86 22.05 -11.04
CA SER A 113 11.96 21.73 -9.92
C SER A 113 12.18 20.29 -9.48
N ILE A 114 12.01 20.03 -8.18
CA ILE A 114 12.01 18.66 -7.62
C ILE A 114 10.61 18.09 -7.88
N ARG A 115 10.52 16.99 -8.63
CA ARG A 115 9.23 16.38 -9.05
C ARG A 115 8.69 15.35 -8.06
N ALA A 116 9.54 14.63 -7.31
CA ALA A 116 9.12 13.69 -6.28
C ALA A 116 10.29 13.30 -5.36
N CYS A 117 9.98 12.96 -4.11
CA CYS A 117 10.82 12.08 -3.28
C CYS A 117 10.15 10.70 -3.29
N THR A 118 10.83 9.68 -3.76
CA THR A 118 10.35 8.29 -3.69
C THR A 118 11.17 7.54 -2.66
N TYR A 119 10.50 6.68 -1.89
CA TYR A 119 11.24 5.67 -1.14
C TYR A 119 11.93 4.74 -2.14
N ALA A 120 13.18 4.37 -1.85
CA ALA A 120 13.79 3.22 -2.50
C ALA A 120 12.78 2.08 -2.49
N PRO A 121 12.54 1.37 -3.62
CA PRO A 121 11.72 0.17 -3.58
C PRO A 121 12.30 -0.74 -2.49
N GLU A 122 11.46 -1.19 -1.57
CA GLU A 122 11.93 -2.09 -0.52
C GLU A 122 12.68 -3.24 -1.19
N PRO A 123 13.88 -3.60 -0.67
CA PRO A 123 14.62 -4.71 -1.22
C PRO A 123 13.69 -5.91 -1.29
N ALA A 124 13.69 -6.58 -2.44
CA ALA A 124 12.79 -7.70 -2.66
C ALA A 124 12.94 -8.67 -1.49
N PRO A 125 11.81 -9.16 -0.92
CA PRO A 125 11.88 -10.11 0.16
C PRO A 125 12.76 -11.29 -0.25
N PRO A 126 13.57 -11.84 0.67
CA PRO A 126 14.29 -13.07 0.39
C PRO A 126 13.28 -14.13 -0.05
N LYS A 127 13.62 -14.85 -1.13
CA LYS A 127 12.79 -15.95 -1.62
C LYS A 127 12.64 -16.98 -0.50
N ALA A 128 11.41 -17.37 -0.21
CA ALA A 128 11.09 -18.41 0.75
C ALA A 128 11.27 -19.79 0.10
N GLU A 129 12.23 -20.57 0.57
CA GLU A 129 12.52 -21.90 0.01
C GLU A 129 11.58 -22.96 0.58
N THR A 130 11.09 -22.78 1.80
CA THR A 130 10.23 -23.71 2.52
C THR A 130 8.89 -23.08 2.94
N ARG A 131 7.92 -23.91 3.33
CA ARG A 131 6.65 -23.42 3.93
C ARG A 131 6.92 -22.66 5.23
N ALA A 132 7.91 -23.12 6.01
CA ALA A 132 8.31 -22.47 7.25
C ALA A 132 8.86 -21.06 6.99
N ASP A 133 9.61 -20.86 5.90
CA ASP A 133 10.12 -19.53 5.53
C ASP A 133 8.99 -18.56 5.19
N LEU A 134 7.98 -19.00 4.43
CA LEU A 134 6.80 -18.17 4.13
C LEU A 134 6.03 -17.81 5.40
N LEU A 135 5.90 -18.76 6.34
CA LEU A 135 5.24 -18.52 7.61
C LEU A 135 6.02 -17.54 8.49
N ALA A 136 7.34 -17.70 8.57
CA ALA A 136 8.19 -16.76 9.30
C ALA A 136 8.13 -15.35 8.71
N GLN A 137 8.01 -15.25 7.37
CA GLN A 137 8.01 -13.98 6.67
C GLN A 137 6.66 -13.26 6.66
N TYR A 138 5.55 -14.00 6.50
CA TYR A 138 4.22 -13.41 6.26
C TYR A 138 3.15 -13.87 7.25
N GLY A 139 3.40 -14.91 8.06
CA GLY A 139 2.42 -15.52 8.95
C GLY A 139 1.77 -14.51 9.89
N GLY A 140 2.57 -13.72 10.60
CA GLY A 140 2.07 -12.69 11.52
C GLY A 140 1.22 -11.61 10.81
N ARG A 141 1.59 -11.20 9.59
CA ARG A 141 0.83 -10.22 8.80
C ARG A 141 -0.52 -10.77 8.34
N VAL A 142 -0.53 -12.01 7.84
CA VAL A 142 -1.77 -12.67 7.39
C VAL A 142 -2.69 -12.93 8.59
N ALA A 143 -2.16 -13.41 9.71
CA ALA A 143 -2.92 -13.63 10.95
C ALA A 143 -3.53 -12.33 11.48
N ALA A 144 -2.78 -11.22 11.46
CA ALA A 144 -3.30 -9.92 11.88
C ALA A 144 -4.50 -9.45 11.04
N GLU A 145 -4.48 -9.69 9.72
CA GLU A 145 -5.63 -9.37 8.86
C GLU A 145 -6.83 -10.27 9.13
N LEU A 146 -6.60 -11.57 9.33
CA LEU A 146 -7.68 -12.50 9.70
C LEU A 146 -8.29 -12.11 11.05
N GLN A 147 -7.48 -11.68 12.01
CA GLN A 147 -7.93 -11.13 13.28
C GLN A 147 -8.75 -9.83 13.08
N ARG A 148 -8.32 -8.93 12.18
CA ARG A 148 -9.08 -7.72 11.83
C ARG A 148 -10.46 -8.09 11.29
N LEU A 149 -10.56 -9.08 10.40
CA LEU A 149 -11.84 -9.56 9.87
C LEU A 149 -12.70 -10.14 10.99
N ARG A 150 -12.13 -10.96 11.88
CA ARG A 150 -12.81 -11.57 13.03
C ARG A 150 -13.39 -10.53 14.00
N ILE A 151 -12.60 -9.51 14.37
CA ILE A 151 -13.03 -8.42 15.27
C ILE A 151 -14.17 -7.61 14.63
N ASN A 152 -14.13 -7.43 13.31
CA ASN A 152 -15.09 -6.64 12.57
C ASN A 152 -16.14 -7.50 11.85
N ALA A 153 -16.49 -8.67 12.41
CA ALA A 153 -17.33 -9.65 11.71
C ALA A 153 -18.72 -9.14 11.30
N GLY A 154 -19.22 -8.05 11.90
CA GLY A 154 -20.47 -7.40 11.53
C GLY A 154 -20.35 -6.37 10.39
N ARG A 155 -19.18 -6.20 9.77
CA ARG A 155 -18.94 -5.22 8.71
C ARG A 155 -18.69 -5.89 7.37
N PRO A 156 -19.12 -5.27 6.25
CA PRO A 156 -18.86 -5.79 4.89
C PRO A 156 -17.42 -5.45 4.46
N ILE A 157 -16.45 -6.05 5.12
CA ILE A 157 -15.01 -5.85 4.86
C ILE A 157 -14.38 -7.14 4.34
N PHE A 158 -13.24 -7.02 3.66
CA PHE A 158 -12.48 -8.18 3.20
C PHE A 158 -10.97 -7.95 3.25
N ALA A 159 -10.22 -9.03 3.10
CA ALA A 159 -8.78 -9.02 2.89
C ALA A 159 -8.44 -9.90 1.68
N VAL A 160 -7.60 -9.41 0.77
CA VAL A 160 -7.08 -10.17 -0.38
C VAL A 160 -5.59 -10.39 -0.19
N PHE A 161 -5.18 -11.65 -0.19
CA PHE A 161 -3.80 -12.11 -0.17
C PHE A 161 -3.38 -12.50 -1.60
N ASP A 162 -2.69 -11.59 -2.27
CA ASP A 162 -2.43 -11.62 -3.70
C ASP A 162 -0.95 -11.92 -3.98
N ALA A 163 -0.72 -13.08 -4.61
CA ALA A 163 0.59 -13.59 -5.00
C ALA A 163 1.02 -13.15 -6.41
N GLY A 164 0.29 -12.21 -7.03
CA GLY A 164 0.50 -11.70 -8.38
C GLY A 164 -0.09 -12.58 -9.48
N ILE A 165 0.07 -13.89 -9.37
CA ILE A 165 -0.46 -14.88 -10.32
C ILE A 165 -1.82 -15.44 -9.91
N GLY A 166 -2.20 -15.32 -8.64
CA GLY A 166 -3.47 -15.74 -8.08
C GLY A 166 -3.65 -15.18 -6.68
N TYR A 167 -4.85 -15.29 -6.13
CA TYR A 167 -5.17 -14.74 -4.81
C TYR A 167 -6.04 -15.67 -3.97
N ILE A 168 -5.99 -15.44 -2.66
CA ILE A 168 -7.01 -15.90 -1.71
C ILE A 168 -7.63 -14.66 -1.06
N GLN A 169 -8.94 -14.54 -1.09
CA GLN A 169 -9.69 -13.46 -0.46
C GLN A 169 -10.51 -14.02 0.70
N CYS A 170 -10.53 -13.34 1.83
CA CYS A 170 -11.36 -13.71 2.99
C CYS A 170 -12.26 -12.55 3.41
N MET A 171 -13.47 -12.86 3.85
CA MET A 171 -14.42 -11.91 4.42
C MET A 171 -15.20 -12.55 5.57
N PRO A 172 -15.69 -11.77 6.54
CA PRO A 172 -16.61 -12.28 7.54
C PRO A 172 -17.94 -12.69 6.90
N ARG A 173 -18.51 -13.77 7.43
CA ARG A 173 -19.82 -14.27 7.05
C ARG A 173 -20.74 -14.29 8.26
N THR A 174 -21.83 -13.53 8.16
CA THR A 174 -22.89 -13.44 9.16
C THR A 174 -24.21 -13.96 8.59
N PRO A 175 -25.03 -14.68 9.37
CA PRO A 175 -24.94 -14.88 10.83
C PRO A 175 -24.02 -16.03 11.29
N GLU A 176 -23.39 -16.77 10.39
CA GLU A 176 -22.72 -18.05 10.67
C GLU A 176 -21.42 -17.93 11.51
N ARG A 177 -20.98 -16.71 11.83
CA ARG A 177 -19.74 -16.43 12.60
C ARG A 177 -18.54 -17.20 12.02
N ALA A 178 -18.39 -17.11 10.71
CA ALA A 178 -17.31 -17.74 9.96
C ALA A 178 -16.49 -16.70 9.19
N LEU A 179 -15.26 -17.05 8.80
CA LEU A 179 -14.55 -16.39 7.71
C LEU A 179 -14.78 -17.20 6.45
N SER A 180 -15.42 -16.61 5.45
CA SER A 180 -15.55 -17.20 4.13
C SER A 180 -14.35 -16.78 3.29
N CYS A 181 -13.57 -17.74 2.82
CA CYS A 181 -12.42 -17.50 1.98
C CYS A 181 -12.62 -18.10 0.59
N GLU A 182 -12.31 -17.32 -0.44
CA GLU A 182 -12.31 -17.73 -1.83
C GLU A 182 -10.88 -17.78 -2.39
N ALA A 183 -10.53 -18.88 -3.06
CA ALA A 183 -9.29 -19.03 -3.79
C ALA A 183 -9.56 -18.94 -5.31
N GLN A 184 -8.85 -18.03 -5.99
CA GLN A 184 -9.11 -17.72 -7.39
C GLN A 184 -8.96 -18.95 -8.28
N SER A 185 -9.94 -19.20 -9.16
CA SER A 185 -9.89 -20.36 -10.06
C SER A 185 -9.56 -19.98 -11.52
N ALA A 186 -9.15 -20.96 -12.32
CA ALA A 186 -9.04 -20.82 -13.77
C ALA A 186 -10.38 -20.52 -14.47
N ARG A 187 -11.52 -20.82 -13.83
CA ARG A 187 -12.85 -20.45 -14.34
C ARG A 187 -13.12 -18.95 -14.21
N SER A 188 -12.59 -18.33 -13.15
CA SER A 188 -12.67 -16.88 -12.95
C SER A 188 -11.65 -16.13 -13.81
N TRP A 189 -10.47 -16.71 -14.03
CA TRP A 189 -9.40 -16.14 -14.84
C TRP A 189 -8.68 -17.23 -15.64
N PRO A 190 -8.94 -17.38 -16.95
CA PRO A 190 -8.38 -18.48 -17.74
C PRO A 190 -6.85 -18.58 -17.77
N ALA A 191 -6.13 -17.47 -17.57
CA ALA A 191 -4.66 -17.50 -17.56
C ALA A 191 -4.09 -18.31 -16.37
N LEU A 192 -4.88 -18.50 -15.31
CA LEU A 192 -4.50 -19.37 -14.20
C LEU A 192 -4.42 -20.85 -14.59
N ALA A 193 -4.96 -21.29 -15.72
CA ALA A 193 -4.90 -22.69 -16.14
C ALA A 193 -3.47 -23.21 -16.31
N ALA A 194 -2.50 -22.33 -16.63
CA ALA A 194 -1.09 -22.69 -16.71
C ALA A 194 -0.42 -22.85 -15.33
N VAL A 195 -1.02 -22.28 -14.28
CA VAL A 195 -0.50 -22.30 -12.90
C VAL A 195 -1.25 -23.34 -12.05
N LEU A 196 -2.58 -23.34 -12.08
CA LEU A 196 -3.48 -24.28 -11.42
C LEU A 196 -3.70 -25.52 -12.28
N THR A 197 -2.66 -26.36 -12.37
CA THR A 197 -2.80 -27.70 -12.96
C THR A 197 -3.77 -28.57 -12.14
N PRO A 198 -4.28 -29.69 -12.68
CA PRO A 198 -5.17 -30.58 -11.93
C PRO A 198 -4.61 -31.02 -10.56
N GLU A 199 -3.29 -31.26 -10.48
CA GLU A 199 -2.58 -31.64 -9.25
C GLU A 199 -2.54 -30.49 -8.24
N ARG A 200 -2.37 -29.26 -8.72
CA ARG A 200 -2.36 -28.06 -7.86
C ARG A 200 -3.76 -27.68 -7.40
N ALA A 201 -4.77 -27.83 -8.25
CA ALA A 201 -6.17 -27.71 -7.88
C ALA A 201 -6.57 -28.78 -6.84
N ALA A 202 -5.99 -29.99 -6.90
CA ALA A 202 -6.21 -31.01 -5.88
C ALA A 202 -5.77 -30.56 -4.49
N ARG A 203 -4.73 -29.72 -4.37
CA ARG A 203 -4.29 -29.16 -3.08
C ARG A 203 -5.34 -28.29 -2.42
N LEU A 204 -6.10 -27.51 -3.20
CA LEU A 204 -7.22 -26.72 -2.68
C LEU A 204 -8.33 -27.64 -2.15
N ARG A 205 -8.67 -28.69 -2.89
CA ARG A 205 -9.67 -29.69 -2.47
C ARG A 205 -9.24 -30.47 -1.22
N GLU A 206 -7.98 -30.90 -1.16
CA GLU A 206 -7.39 -31.57 0.01
C GLU A 206 -7.43 -30.69 1.27
N ALA A 207 -7.30 -29.37 1.10
CA ALA A 207 -7.48 -28.40 2.18
C ALA A 207 -8.95 -28.13 2.52
N GLY A 208 -9.91 -28.74 1.81
CA GLY A 208 -11.34 -28.60 2.07
C GLY A 208 -12.01 -27.43 1.36
N PHE A 209 -11.38 -26.83 0.34
CA PHE A 209 -12.06 -25.88 -0.54
C PHE A 209 -12.99 -26.63 -1.50
N ALA A 210 -14.24 -26.19 -1.56
CA ALA A 210 -15.21 -26.66 -2.51
C ALA A 210 -14.91 -26.15 -3.92
N GLU A 211 -15.27 -26.96 -4.92
CA GLU A 211 -15.10 -26.63 -6.35
C GLU A 211 -15.90 -25.38 -6.76
N PRO A 212 -15.44 -24.64 -7.79
CA PRO A 212 -16.19 -23.55 -8.39
C PRO A 212 -17.54 -24.03 -8.93
N GLY A 213 -18.61 -23.47 -8.39
CA GLY A 213 -19.99 -23.81 -8.74
C GLY A 213 -20.82 -22.55 -8.94
N ARG A 214 -21.43 -22.08 -7.85
CA ARG A 214 -22.19 -20.82 -7.78
C ARG A 214 -21.27 -19.59 -7.79
N SER A 215 -20.14 -19.66 -7.07
CA SER A 215 -19.02 -18.71 -7.20
C SER A 215 -18.07 -19.22 -8.29
N PRO A 216 -17.45 -18.34 -9.09
CA PRO A 216 -16.42 -18.75 -10.04
C PRO A 216 -15.13 -19.20 -9.34
N ASN A 217 -15.00 -19.03 -8.02
CA ASN A 217 -13.82 -19.40 -7.24
C ASN A 217 -14.02 -20.66 -6.40
N TYR A 218 -12.92 -21.26 -5.99
CA TYR A 218 -12.94 -22.25 -4.91
C TYR A 218 -13.30 -21.55 -3.61
N TRP A 219 -14.01 -22.18 -2.69
CA TRP A 219 -14.41 -21.52 -1.45
C TRP A 219 -14.39 -22.47 -0.25
N LYS A 220 -14.10 -21.91 0.93
CA LYS A 220 -14.12 -22.61 2.22
C LYS A 220 -14.54 -21.64 3.32
N ASP A 221 -15.37 -22.11 4.24
CA ASP A 221 -15.73 -21.36 5.44
C ASP A 221 -14.95 -21.90 6.65
N TYR A 222 -14.35 -20.98 7.41
CA TYR A 222 -13.66 -21.27 8.67
C TYR A 222 -14.52 -20.79 9.82
N ALA A 223 -14.99 -21.72 10.66
CA ALA A 223 -15.70 -21.36 11.88
C ALA A 223 -14.75 -20.63 12.85
N LEU A 224 -15.16 -19.45 13.34
CA LEU A 224 -14.30 -18.57 14.15
C LEU A 224 -13.95 -19.16 15.53
N ASP A 225 -14.74 -20.10 16.02
CA ASP A 225 -14.56 -20.82 17.28
C ASP A 225 -13.70 -22.08 17.14
N ALA A 226 -13.59 -22.66 15.94
CA ALA A 226 -12.82 -23.87 15.68
C ALA A 226 -11.38 -23.61 15.21
N HIS A 227 -11.10 -22.43 14.65
CA HIS A 227 -9.81 -22.11 14.04
C HIS A 227 -9.19 -20.83 14.59
N SER A 228 -7.90 -20.87 14.94
CA SER A 228 -7.13 -19.68 15.26
C SER A 228 -6.72 -18.92 13.99
N ASP A 229 -6.48 -17.62 14.12
CA ASP A 229 -6.02 -16.79 13.00
C ASP A 229 -4.67 -17.28 12.45
N ASP A 230 -3.78 -17.76 13.32
CA ASP A 230 -2.49 -18.36 12.92
C ASP A 230 -2.66 -19.64 12.10
N ALA A 231 -3.63 -20.49 12.48
CA ALA A 231 -3.90 -21.73 11.75
C ALA A 231 -4.45 -21.45 10.34
N ILE A 232 -5.37 -20.48 10.23
CA ILE A 232 -5.91 -20.06 8.94
C ILE A 232 -4.81 -19.39 8.10
N ALA A 233 -3.97 -18.54 8.71
CA ALA A 233 -2.83 -17.92 8.02
C ALA A 233 -1.85 -18.96 7.48
N ALA A 234 -1.56 -20.01 8.26
CA ALA A 234 -0.70 -21.10 7.84
C ALA A 234 -1.26 -21.87 6.65
N GLU A 235 -2.57 -22.14 6.64
CA GLU A 235 -3.23 -22.81 5.52
C GLU A 235 -3.22 -21.92 4.26
N ILE A 236 -3.56 -20.63 4.39
CA ILE A 236 -3.56 -19.67 3.26
C ILE A 236 -2.17 -19.59 2.62
N LEU A 237 -1.11 -19.40 3.41
CA LEU A 237 0.26 -19.31 2.88
C LEU A 237 0.71 -20.62 2.25
N THR A 238 0.31 -21.76 2.81
CA THR A 238 0.56 -23.08 2.24
C THR A 238 -0.11 -23.23 0.87
N LEU A 239 -1.37 -22.80 0.75
CA LEU A 239 -2.11 -22.86 -0.52
C LEU A 239 -1.56 -21.90 -1.57
N LEU A 240 -1.18 -20.68 -1.19
CA LEU A 240 -0.50 -19.75 -2.09
C LEU A 240 0.78 -20.36 -2.66
N ARG A 241 1.55 -21.08 -1.85
CA ARG A 241 2.75 -21.79 -2.31
C ARG A 241 2.40 -22.99 -3.19
N ASP A 242 1.58 -23.90 -2.70
CA ASP A 242 1.45 -25.23 -3.29
C ASP A 242 0.48 -25.26 -4.48
N ALA A 243 -0.58 -24.46 -4.42
CA ALA A 243 -1.55 -24.36 -5.52
C ALA A 243 -1.15 -23.30 -6.54
N TYR A 244 -0.61 -22.15 -6.09
CA TYR A 244 -0.27 -21.04 -6.97
C TYR A 244 1.22 -20.94 -7.28
N GLY A 245 2.12 -21.64 -6.58
CA GLY A 245 3.56 -21.54 -6.83
C GLY A 245 4.21 -20.28 -6.24
N TYR A 246 3.56 -19.64 -5.27
CA TYR A 246 4.13 -18.47 -4.59
C TYR A 246 5.39 -18.83 -3.80
N THR A 247 6.47 -18.08 -4.01
CA THR A 247 7.79 -18.34 -3.40
C THR A 247 8.31 -17.18 -2.55
N GLY A 248 7.52 -16.13 -2.31
CA GLY A 248 8.02 -14.95 -1.61
C GLY A 248 8.99 -14.09 -2.43
N ALA A 249 9.33 -14.47 -3.67
CA ALA A 249 10.23 -13.69 -4.54
C ALA A 249 9.70 -12.28 -4.89
N VAL A 250 8.39 -12.09 -4.75
CA VAL A 250 7.73 -10.78 -4.74
C VAL A 250 6.96 -10.63 -3.44
N ALA A 251 6.90 -9.42 -2.91
CA ALA A 251 6.17 -9.14 -1.68
C ALA A 251 4.70 -9.54 -1.82
N LEU A 252 4.18 -10.29 -0.83
CA LEU A 252 2.76 -10.63 -0.77
C LEU A 252 1.95 -9.34 -0.67
N ARG A 253 1.07 -9.12 -1.64
CA ARG A 253 0.21 -7.94 -1.66
C ARG A 253 -1.01 -8.25 -0.81
N VAL A 254 -1.15 -7.52 0.29
CA VAL A 254 -2.31 -7.61 1.17
C VAL A 254 -3.16 -6.36 0.94
N ARG A 255 -4.36 -6.54 0.39
CA ARG A 255 -5.33 -5.46 0.14
C ARG A 255 -6.50 -5.61 1.11
N THR A 256 -6.97 -4.50 1.65
CA THR A 256 -8.04 -4.45 2.64
C THR A 256 -8.99 -3.32 2.30
N ASP A 257 -10.29 -3.60 2.31
CA ASP A 257 -11.37 -2.61 2.27
C ASP A 257 -12.42 -2.96 3.34
#